data_AF-A0A6A6NP98-F1
#
_entry.id   AF-A0A6A6NP98-F1
#
_cell.length_a   1.000
_cell.length_b   1.000
_cell.length_c   1.000
_cell.angle_alpha   90.00
_cell.angle_beta   90.00
_cell.angle_gamma   90.00
#
_symmetry.space_group_name_H-M   'P 1'
#
loop_
_entity.id
_entity.type
_entity.pdbx_description
1 polymer ?
#
loop_
_entity_poly.entity_id
_entity_poly.type
_entity_poly.pdbx_seq_one_letter_code
_entity_poly.pdbx_strand_id
1 'polypeptide(L)'
;MLYELIGCVRPGALHEVKEVARTAGSIVLAHQGVIRGITNWGIFMLPKPTTKSTLKEDASLSLLSSPSSTASSSDASTATSSSPFARSSTSVLQPNTPKRAALGVPKHHTGHYFVMRFDASARSQHTLRKTMTKDPRVLRYSVVKMGTKLSEIKDVKGTADWVS
;
A
#
# COMPACT_ATOMS: atom_id res chain seq x y z
N MET A 1 13.99 -8.09 -26.22
CA MET A 1 15.06 -8.01 -25.19
C MET A 1 14.49 -8.57 -23.91
N LEU A 2 15.29 -9.30 -23.14
CA LEU A 2 14.85 -9.85 -21.86
C LEU A 2 15.00 -8.80 -20.76
N TYR A 3 13.92 -8.58 -20.03
CA TYR A 3 13.86 -7.69 -18.88
C TYR A 3 13.36 -8.42 -17.64
N GLU A 4 13.75 -7.88 -16.49
CA GLU A 4 13.29 -8.29 -15.19
C GLU A 4 12.78 -7.08 -14.41
N LEU A 5 11.49 -7.11 -14.07
CA LEU A 5 10.85 -6.15 -13.17
C LEU A 5 10.89 -6.72 -11.76
N ILE A 6 11.48 -5.97 -10.84
CA ILE A 6 11.40 -6.20 -9.39
C ILE A 6 10.46 -5.13 -8.85
N GLY A 7 9.23 -5.53 -8.50
CA GLY A 7 8.22 -4.66 -7.93
C GLY A 7 8.19 -4.78 -6.40
N CYS A 8 8.08 -3.64 -5.72
CA CYS A 8 7.88 -3.56 -4.28
C CYS A 8 6.60 -2.76 -4.01
N VAL A 9 5.55 -3.45 -3.59
CA VAL A 9 4.21 -2.90 -3.38
C VAL A 9 3.95 -2.75 -1.87
N ARG A 10 3.01 -1.88 -1.50
CA ARG A 10 2.59 -1.78 -0.10
C ARG A 10 2.15 -3.14 0.45
N PRO A 11 2.59 -3.51 1.66
CA PRO A 11 2.10 -4.70 2.34
C PRO A 11 0.75 -4.39 3.01
N GLY A 12 -0.07 -5.41 3.21
CA GLY A 12 -1.35 -5.31 3.93
C GLY A 12 -2.54 -5.83 3.13
N ALA A 13 -2.48 -5.75 1.80
CA ALA A 13 -3.55 -6.25 0.94
C ALA A 13 -2.99 -6.97 -0.29
N LEU A 14 -3.19 -8.29 -0.36
CA LEU A 14 -2.69 -9.13 -1.47
C LEU A 14 -3.31 -8.72 -2.82
N HIS A 15 -4.51 -8.14 -2.81
CA HIS A 15 -5.16 -7.68 -4.04
C HIS A 15 -4.36 -6.56 -4.72
N GLU A 16 -3.74 -5.65 -3.95
CA GLU A 16 -2.92 -4.58 -4.52
C GLU A 16 -1.75 -5.16 -5.33
N VAL A 17 -1.08 -6.17 -4.78
CA VAL A 17 0.04 -6.85 -5.46
C VAL A 17 -0.44 -7.54 -6.75
N LYS A 18 -1.58 -8.24 -6.68
CA LYS A 18 -2.18 -8.90 -7.85
C LYS A 18 -2.56 -7.89 -8.93
N GLU A 19 -3.12 -6.74 -8.56
CA GLU A 19 -3.52 -5.69 -9.51
C GLU A 19 -2.33 -4.99 -10.15
N VAL A 20 -1.28 -4.68 -9.37
CA VAL A 20 -0.03 -4.12 -9.89
C VAL A 20 0.63 -5.09 -10.87
N ALA A 21 0.76 -6.36 -10.47
CA ALA A 21 1.34 -7.41 -11.32
C ALA A 21 0.49 -7.63 -12.59
N ARG A 22 -0.83 -7.68 -12.46
CA ARG A 22 -1.74 -7.80 -13.61
C ARG A 22 -1.59 -6.62 -14.55
N THR A 23 -1.55 -5.39 -14.04
CA THR A 23 -1.38 -4.17 -14.85
C THR A 23 -0.06 -4.18 -15.61
N ALA A 24 1.05 -4.53 -14.94
CA ALA A 24 2.35 -4.66 -15.57
C ALA A 24 2.33 -5.74 -16.68
N GLY A 25 1.74 -6.90 -16.40
CA GLY A 25 1.62 -8.00 -17.36
C GLY A 25 0.75 -7.64 -18.57
N SER A 26 -0.40 -6.99 -18.35
CA SER A 26 -1.27 -6.51 -19.41
C SER A 26 -0.55 -5.55 -20.35
N ILE A 27 0.30 -4.66 -19.85
CA ILE A 27 1.11 -3.76 -20.69
C ILE A 27 2.09 -4.56 -21.56
N VAL A 28 2.77 -5.55 -20.98
CA VAL A 28 3.70 -6.40 -21.74
C VAL A 28 2.97 -7.11 -22.87
N LEU A 29 1.85 -7.76 -22.57
CA LEU A 29 1.07 -8.54 -23.55
C LEU A 29 0.43 -7.64 -24.62
N ALA A 30 -0.13 -6.48 -24.23
CA ALA A 30 -0.76 -5.54 -25.15
C ALA A 30 0.22 -4.95 -26.18
N HIS A 31 1.50 -4.86 -25.82
CA HIS A 31 2.57 -4.43 -26.72
C HIS A 31 3.36 -5.61 -27.32
N GLN A 32 2.72 -6.77 -27.49
CA GLN A 32 3.25 -7.95 -28.17
C GLN A 32 4.55 -8.48 -27.51
N GLY A 33 4.71 -8.24 -26.22
CA GLY A 33 5.74 -8.87 -25.39
C GLY A 33 5.29 -10.23 -24.86
N VAL A 34 6.23 -10.99 -24.32
CA VAL A 34 6.00 -12.33 -23.74
C VAL A 34 6.40 -12.30 -22.27
N ILE A 35 5.51 -12.75 -21.39
CA ILE A 35 5.83 -12.95 -19.97
C ILE A 35 6.43 -14.35 -19.83
N ARG A 36 7.65 -14.45 -19.31
CA ARG A 36 8.32 -15.74 -19.07
C ARG A 36 7.95 -16.35 -17.72
N GLY A 37 7.68 -15.51 -16.74
CA GLY A 37 7.26 -15.97 -15.42
C GLY A 37 7.09 -14.83 -14.44
N ILE A 38 6.36 -15.12 -13.39
CA ILE A 38 6.07 -14.21 -12.28
C ILE A 38 6.35 -15.00 -11.00
N THR A 39 7.23 -14.48 -10.15
CA THR A 39 7.60 -15.09 -8.88
C THR A 39 7.19 -14.17 -7.75
N ASN A 40 6.44 -14.70 -6.78
CA ASN A 40 6.09 -13.98 -5.57
C ASN A 40 7.17 -14.20 -4.53
N TRP A 41 7.87 -13.14 -4.12
CA TRP A 41 8.91 -13.23 -3.08
C TRP A 41 8.32 -13.06 -1.68
N GLY A 42 7.23 -12.29 -1.54
CA GLY A 42 6.60 -12.05 -0.24
C GLY A 42 7.06 -10.76 0.42
N ILE A 43 6.84 -10.65 1.73
CA ILE A 43 7.03 -9.39 2.47
C ILE A 43 8.42 -9.36 3.09
N PHE A 44 9.19 -8.32 2.78
CA PHE A 44 10.52 -8.08 3.35
C PHE A 44 10.68 -6.66 3.85
N MET A 45 11.69 -6.44 4.69
CA MET A 45 12.09 -5.10 5.11
C MET A 45 12.68 -4.31 3.94
N LEU A 46 12.28 -3.05 3.85
CA LEU A 46 12.88 -2.12 2.90
C LEU A 46 14.28 -1.75 3.40
N PRO A 47 15.29 -1.59 2.51
CA PRO A 47 16.61 -1.12 2.90
C PRO A 47 16.60 0.24 3.60
N LYS A 48 15.63 1.10 3.24
CA LYS A 48 15.37 2.40 3.87
C LYS A 48 13.86 2.63 3.95
N PRO A 49 13.35 3.15 5.08
CA PRO A 49 11.93 3.50 5.19
C PRO A 49 11.51 4.50 4.12
N THR A 50 10.38 4.26 3.46
CA THR A 50 9.91 5.07 2.33
C THR A 50 8.60 5.78 2.66
N THR A 51 8.54 7.08 2.39
CA THR A 51 7.35 7.93 2.49
C THR A 51 6.68 8.04 1.12
N LYS A 52 5.94 7.00 0.69
CA LYS A 52 5.03 7.13 -0.46
C LYS A 52 3.63 7.38 0.10
N SER A 53 2.97 8.44 -0.35
CA SER A 53 1.67 8.85 0.17
C SER A 53 0.63 7.76 -0.10
N THR A 54 0.08 7.19 0.97
CA THR A 54 -1.13 6.39 0.92
C THR A 54 -2.28 7.35 0.57
N LEU A 55 -2.93 7.18 -0.58
CA LEU A 55 -4.24 7.80 -0.77
C LEU A 55 -5.15 7.20 0.29
N LYS A 56 -5.69 8.08 1.13
CA LYS A 56 -6.47 7.76 2.32
C LYS A 56 -7.90 7.41 1.90
N GLU A 57 -8.10 6.28 1.22
CA GLU A 57 -9.45 5.81 0.86
C GLU A 57 -9.93 4.66 1.77
N ASP A 58 -9.02 3.82 2.28
CA ASP A 58 -9.39 2.62 3.06
C ASP A 58 -9.67 2.86 4.55
N ALA A 59 -9.35 4.03 5.10
CA ALA A 59 -9.63 4.35 6.51
C ALA A 59 -11.13 4.60 6.79
N SER A 60 -11.95 4.64 5.75
CA SER A 60 -13.39 4.97 5.82
C SER A 60 -14.26 3.74 6.13
N LEU A 61 -13.75 2.53 5.90
CA LEU A 61 -14.54 1.29 6.00
C LEU A 61 -14.40 0.57 7.36
N SER A 62 -13.46 0.97 8.21
CA SER A 62 -13.28 0.38 9.55
C SER A 62 -14.01 1.13 10.67
N LEU A 63 -14.73 2.22 10.37
CA LEU A 63 -15.50 3.01 11.35
C LEU A 63 -17.02 2.75 11.31
N LEU A 64 -17.49 1.80 10.51
CA LEU A 64 -18.92 1.47 10.38
C LEU A 64 -19.36 0.20 11.14
N SER A 65 -18.52 -0.37 12.00
CA SER A 65 -18.94 -1.44 12.91
C SER A 65 -18.99 -0.94 14.35
N SER A 66 -20.02 -0.16 14.67
CA SER A 66 -20.47 0.01 16.06
C SER A 66 -21.49 -1.08 16.38
N PRO A 67 -21.36 -1.86 17.47
CA PRO A 67 -22.42 -2.73 17.94
C PRO A 67 -23.58 -1.89 18.47
N SER A 68 -24.77 -2.08 17.91
CA SER A 68 -26.02 -1.50 18.42
C SER A 68 -26.38 -2.14 19.76
N SER A 69 -26.20 -1.40 20.86
CA SER A 69 -26.78 -1.74 22.15
C SER A 69 -28.29 -1.43 22.14
N THR A 70 -29.13 -2.47 22.12
CA THR A 70 -30.57 -2.35 22.39
C THR A 70 -30.78 -2.15 23.89
N ALA A 71 -31.00 -0.90 24.31
CA ALA A 71 -31.48 -0.59 25.66
C ALA A 71 -33.02 -0.61 25.65
N SER A 72 -33.60 -1.53 26.43
CA SER A 72 -35.03 -1.63 26.71
C SER A 72 -35.44 -0.63 27.79
N SER A 73 -36.45 0.19 27.47
CA SER A 73 -37.10 1.16 28.35
C SER A 73 -38.24 0.55 29.18
N SER A 74 -38.38 0.97 30.45
CA SER A 74 -39.69 1.10 31.11
C SER A 74 -39.63 2.12 32.27
N ASP A 75 -40.32 3.24 32.04
CA ASP A 75 -41.17 4.10 32.89
C ASP A 75 -40.95 4.26 34.42
N ALA A 76 -40.90 5.53 34.87
CA ALA A 76 -42.00 6.23 35.56
C ALA A 76 -41.52 7.29 36.61
N SER A 77 -41.78 8.57 36.28
CA SER A 77 -42.20 9.74 37.06
C SER A 77 -42.02 9.80 38.60
N THR A 78 -41.48 10.93 39.12
CA THR A 78 -42.18 11.89 40.02
C THR A 78 -41.26 13.10 40.34
N ALA A 79 -41.85 14.30 40.29
CA ALA A 79 -41.19 15.60 40.43
C ALA A 79 -41.23 16.15 41.87
N THR A 80 -40.26 17.01 42.25
CA THR A 80 -40.26 18.15 43.21
C THR A 80 -38.81 18.39 43.70
N SER A 81 -38.28 19.55 44.05
CA SER A 81 -38.56 21.00 43.90
C SER A 81 -37.30 21.73 44.43
N SER A 82 -37.25 23.06 44.27
CA SER A 82 -36.34 24.04 44.92
C SER A 82 -35.02 24.44 44.23
N SER A 83 -34.74 25.74 44.34
CA SER A 83 -34.01 26.63 43.43
C SER A 83 -32.71 27.16 44.09
N PRO A 84 -32.11 28.30 43.69
CA PRO A 84 -30.88 28.39 42.89
C PRO A 84 -29.67 28.94 43.68
N PHE A 85 -28.43 28.59 43.33
CA PHE A 85 -27.28 29.34 43.86
C PHE A 85 -26.09 29.45 42.90
N ALA A 86 -25.86 30.71 42.49
CA ALA A 86 -24.62 31.40 42.12
C ALA A 86 -23.41 30.59 41.63
N ARG A 87 -23.23 30.68 40.31
CA ARG A 87 -22.00 31.02 39.57
C ARG A 87 -20.83 31.51 40.43
N SER A 88 -19.72 30.78 40.41
CA SER A 88 -18.37 31.30 40.69
C SER A 88 -17.38 30.58 39.79
N SER A 89 -16.99 31.26 38.73
CA SER A 89 -16.06 30.80 37.71
C SER A 89 -14.63 30.83 38.26
N THR A 90 -14.13 29.70 38.73
CA THR A 90 -12.69 29.50 38.92
C THR A 90 -12.15 28.78 37.70
N SER A 91 -11.71 29.56 36.71
CA SER A 91 -10.98 29.07 35.54
C SER A 91 -9.61 28.53 35.99
N VAL A 92 -9.57 27.25 36.34
CA VAL A 92 -8.31 26.51 36.50
C VAL A 92 -7.65 26.48 35.12
N LEU A 93 -6.55 27.23 34.98
CA LEU A 93 -5.64 27.11 33.85
C LEU A 93 -5.25 25.62 33.72
N GLN A 94 -5.77 24.96 32.69
CA GLN A 94 -5.26 23.66 32.27
C GLN A 94 -3.87 23.88 31.66
N PRO A 95 -2.78 23.36 32.27
CA PRO A 95 -1.52 23.33 31.57
C PRO A 95 -1.54 22.20 30.54
N ASN A 96 -0.92 22.50 29.40
CA ASN A 96 -0.54 21.58 28.34
C ASN A 96 -1.65 21.16 27.37
N THR A 97 -1.84 22.01 26.36
CA THR A 97 -1.98 21.49 25.01
C THR A 97 -0.85 20.48 24.76
N PRO A 98 -1.13 19.22 24.38
CA PRO A 98 -0.06 18.34 23.93
C PRO A 98 0.56 19.04 22.73
N LYS A 99 1.86 19.39 22.84
CA LYS A 99 2.69 19.76 21.70
C LYS A 99 2.33 18.78 20.60
N ARG A 100 1.74 19.27 19.50
CA ARG A 100 1.51 18.51 18.27
C ARG A 100 2.86 17.91 17.90
N ALA A 101 3.15 16.70 18.38
CA ALA A 101 4.20 15.87 17.86
C ALA A 101 3.87 15.81 16.38
N ALA A 102 4.75 16.36 15.55
CA ALA A 102 4.58 16.37 14.12
C ALA A 102 4.27 14.93 13.72
N LEU A 103 3.01 14.64 13.38
CA LEU A 103 2.57 13.37 12.84
C LEU A 103 3.28 13.24 11.50
N GLY A 104 4.52 12.76 11.54
CA GLY A 104 5.33 12.54 10.36
C GLY A 104 4.55 11.63 9.42
N VAL A 105 4.68 11.89 8.12
CA VAL A 105 4.05 11.07 7.09
C VAL A 105 4.36 9.59 7.38
N PRO A 106 3.36 8.70 7.47
CA PRO A 106 3.59 7.30 7.79
C PRO A 106 4.60 6.71 6.81
N LYS A 107 5.65 6.09 7.36
CA LYS A 107 6.72 5.46 6.58
C LYS A 107 6.46 3.98 6.44
N HIS A 108 6.62 3.47 5.22
CA HIS A 108 6.67 2.03 4.99
C HIS A 108 8.05 1.52 5.40
N HIS A 109 8.07 0.50 6.25
CA HIS A 109 9.29 -0.21 6.67
C HIS A 109 9.44 -1.55 5.97
N THR A 110 8.33 -2.09 5.47
CA THR A 110 8.25 -3.35 4.74
C THR A 110 7.56 -3.15 3.40
N GLY A 111 7.79 -4.06 2.46
CA GLY A 111 7.18 -4.08 1.15
C GLY A 111 6.95 -5.51 0.68
N HIS A 112 5.91 -5.73 -0.13
CA HIS A 112 5.65 -7.01 -0.78
C HIS A 112 6.37 -7.04 -2.12
N TYR A 113 7.36 -7.92 -2.23
CA TYR A 113 8.20 -8.10 -3.40
C TYR A 113 7.61 -9.13 -4.36
N PHE A 114 7.64 -8.80 -5.64
CA PHE A 114 7.41 -9.76 -6.72
C PHE A 114 8.39 -9.49 -7.85
N VAL A 115 8.68 -10.53 -8.60
CA VAL A 115 9.53 -10.46 -9.79
C VAL A 115 8.71 -10.89 -11.00
N MET A 116 8.81 -10.14 -12.09
CA MET A 116 8.25 -10.49 -13.38
C MET A 116 9.35 -10.45 -14.44
N ARG A 117 9.57 -11.58 -15.10
CA ARG A 117 10.54 -11.70 -16.19
C ARG A 117 9.80 -11.74 -17.51
N PHE A 118 10.21 -10.90 -18.46
CA PHE A 118 9.49 -10.74 -19.72
C PHE A 118 10.40 -10.33 -20.88
N ASP A 119 10.06 -10.77 -22.09
CA ASP A 119 10.62 -10.26 -23.33
C ASP A 119 9.73 -9.15 -23.87
N ALA A 120 10.30 -7.98 -24.13
CA ALA A 120 9.56 -6.92 -24.81
C ALA A 120 10.48 -5.98 -25.60
N SER A 121 9.85 -5.04 -26.32
CA SER A 121 10.51 -3.91 -26.94
C SER A 121 10.93 -2.87 -25.88
N ALA A 122 11.92 -2.02 -26.20
CA ALA A 122 12.32 -0.91 -25.34
C ALA A 122 11.13 0.05 -25.05
N ARG A 123 10.27 0.25 -26.04
CA ARG A 123 9.09 1.12 -25.93
C ARG A 123 8.08 0.55 -24.93
N SER A 124 7.79 -0.74 -25.00
CA SER A 124 6.90 -1.43 -24.05
C SER A 124 7.44 -1.32 -22.62
N GLN A 125 8.74 -1.53 -22.44
CA GLN A 125 9.40 -1.41 -21.14
C GLN A 125 9.32 0.02 -20.59
N HIS A 126 9.49 1.03 -21.43
CA HIS A 126 9.36 2.43 -21.03
C HIS A 126 7.92 2.78 -20.60
N THR A 127 6.91 2.26 -21.30
CA THR A 127 5.50 2.38 -20.90
C THR A 127 5.26 1.74 -19.55
N LEU A 128 5.74 0.50 -19.35
CA LEU A 128 5.64 -0.20 -18.07
C LEU A 128 6.25 0.61 -16.92
N ARG A 129 7.45 1.17 -17.11
CA ARG A 129 8.10 2.04 -16.09
C ARG A 129 7.25 3.26 -15.77
N LYS A 130 6.69 3.93 -16.78
CA LYS A 130 5.81 5.09 -16.57
C LYS A 130 4.59 4.73 -15.75
N THR A 131 3.97 3.58 -16.02
CA THR A 131 2.81 3.11 -15.25
C THR A 131 3.18 2.79 -13.81
N MET A 132 4.28 2.05 -13.57
CA MET A 132 4.74 1.72 -12.22
C MET A 132 5.15 2.95 -11.40
N THR A 133 5.67 4.01 -12.03
CA THR A 133 5.97 5.27 -11.35
C THR A 133 4.70 5.99 -10.87
N LYS A 134 3.62 5.94 -11.67
CA LYS A 134 2.35 6.62 -11.39
C LYS A 134 1.49 5.88 -10.38
N ASP A 135 1.67 4.56 -10.26
CA ASP A 135 0.90 3.76 -9.33
C ASP A 135 1.29 4.10 -7.87
N PRO A 136 0.36 4.62 -7.04
CA PRO A 136 0.66 4.98 -5.66
C PRO A 136 0.90 3.76 -4.75
N ARG A 137 0.45 2.56 -5.17
CA ARG A 137 0.62 1.30 -4.43
C ARG A 137 2.05 0.78 -4.55
N VAL A 138 2.74 1.15 -5.63
CA VAL A 138 4.15 0.81 -5.83
C VAL A 138 5.03 1.71 -4.99
N LEU A 139 5.67 1.13 -3.97
CA LEU A 139 6.63 1.81 -3.12
C LEU A 139 7.91 2.09 -3.88
N ARG A 140 8.46 1.05 -4.53
CA ARG A 140 9.68 1.10 -5.35
C ARG A 140 9.57 0.05 -6.45
N TYR A 141 10.30 0.26 -7.53
CA TYR A 141 10.50 -0.78 -8.54
C TYR A 141 11.87 -0.62 -9.18
N SER A 142 12.39 -1.71 -9.75
CA SER A 142 13.55 -1.71 -10.63
C SER A 142 13.21 -2.50 -11.88
N VAL A 143 13.73 -2.07 -13.03
CA VAL A 143 13.67 -2.86 -14.27
C VAL A 143 15.09 -3.03 -14.80
N VAL A 144 15.55 -4.27 -14.81
CA VAL A 144 16.90 -4.64 -15.25
C VAL A 144 16.81 -5.27 -16.63
N LYS A 145 17.77 -4.96 -17.50
CA LYS A 145 17.91 -5.59 -18.81
C LYS A 145 18.87 -6.77 -18.66
N MET A 146 18.36 -7.99 -18.85
CA MET A 146 19.11 -9.22 -18.61
C MET A 146 20.00 -9.63 -19.79
N GLY A 147 19.65 -9.20 -21.01
CA GLY A 147 20.46 -9.46 -22.19
C GLY A 147 19.83 -8.95 -23.47
N THR A 148 20.62 -9.00 -24.54
CA THR A 148 20.20 -8.52 -25.87
C THR A 148 20.07 -9.65 -26.88
N LYS A 149 21.01 -10.59 -26.86
CA LYS A 149 21.08 -11.69 -27.81
C LYS A 149 20.46 -12.94 -27.20
N LEU A 150 19.83 -13.76 -28.04
CA LEU A 150 19.19 -15.01 -27.60
C LEU A 150 20.19 -15.93 -26.89
N SER A 151 21.44 -15.98 -27.35
CA SER A 151 22.52 -16.78 -26.77
C SER A 151 22.83 -16.44 -25.31
N GLU A 152 22.65 -15.18 -24.92
CA GLU A 152 22.92 -14.68 -23.56
C GLU A 152 21.78 -15.01 -22.59
N ILE A 153 20.56 -15.23 -23.10
CA ILE A 153 19.33 -15.23 -22.30
C ILE A 153 18.53 -16.54 -22.37
N LYS A 154 19.00 -17.53 -23.14
CA LYS A 154 18.28 -18.80 -23.36
C LYS A 154 18.15 -19.64 -22.08
N ASP A 155 19.17 -19.61 -21.22
CA ASP A 155 19.24 -20.44 -20.01
C ASP A 155 18.61 -19.72 -18.80
N VAL A 156 18.17 -18.47 -18.98
CA VAL A 156 17.49 -17.69 -17.95
C VAL A 156 16.06 -18.21 -17.83
N LYS A 157 15.80 -18.98 -16.76
CA LYS A 157 14.50 -19.59 -16.43
C LYS A 157 13.37 -18.56 -16.34
N GLY A 158 12.11 -19.00 -16.35
CA GLY A 158 10.97 -18.12 -16.05
C GLY A 158 10.88 -17.73 -14.57
N THR A 159 11.48 -18.53 -13.70
CA THR A 159 11.48 -18.32 -12.25
C THR A 159 12.63 -17.43 -11.80
N ALA A 160 12.36 -16.60 -10.81
CA ALA A 160 13.36 -15.85 -10.07
C ALA A 160 13.39 -16.40 -8.65
N ASP A 161 13.92 -17.62 -8.51
CA ASP A 161 13.96 -18.30 -7.22
C ASP A 161 14.94 -17.56 -6.30
N TRP A 162 14.50 -17.26 -5.07
CA TRP A 162 15.40 -16.77 -4.03
C TRP A 162 16.11 -17.97 -3.43
N VAL A 163 17.44 -18.00 -3.53
CA VAL A 163 18.24 -19.04 -2.88
C VAL A 163 18.34 -18.66 -1.41
N SER A 164 17.64 -19.40 -0.55
CA SER A 164 17.73 -19.33 0.92
C SER A 164 18.94 -20.09 1.44
#